data_AF-A0A925L4S0-F1
#
_entry.id   AF-A0A925L4S0-F1
#
_cell.length_a   1.000
_cell.length_b   1.000
_cell.length_c   1.000
_cell.angle_alpha   90.00
_cell.angle_beta   90.00
_cell.angle_gamma   90.00
#
_symmetry.space_group_name_H-M   'P 1'
#
loop_
_entity.id
_entity.type
_entity.pdbx_description
1 polymer ?
#
loop_
_entity_poly.entity_id
_entity_poly.type
_entity_poly.pdbx_seq_one_letter_code
_entity_poly.pdbx_strand_id
1 'polypeptide(L)'
;MNAHRFIQSPTHPSDITRNSIQVNVISVIDVARAAATGSLDGALMFVDNSVDQAGQPSPGRGTLSLVTQCNQGMVINWILETVGPYGTPVPASIRNIQFDEQVCFKLQTYGAVDVEHSPDYLPGVTPSYSYWAGLLRPDLKPKRYRYRIEYQIGTMVLGVSTPSLDVWDVPVQLAPSSTSTARERAAARIVG
;
A
#
# COMPACT_ATOMS: atom_id res chain seq x y z
N MET A 1 31.21 -21.05 15.90
CA MET A 1 30.63 -21.19 14.55
C MET A 1 29.15 -20.85 14.65
N ASN A 2 28.73 -19.70 14.12
CA ASN A 2 27.34 -19.23 14.18
C ASN A 2 26.56 -19.86 13.00
N ALA A 3 25.57 -20.69 13.32
CA ALA A 3 24.69 -21.26 12.31
C ALA A 3 23.72 -20.18 11.80
N HIS A 4 23.86 -19.79 10.55
CA HIS A 4 22.89 -18.97 9.85
C HIS A 4 21.59 -19.77 9.71
N ARG A 5 20.57 -19.40 10.49
CA ARG A 5 19.23 -19.96 10.41
C ARG A 5 18.56 -19.35 9.18
N PHE A 6 18.53 -20.09 8.07
CA PHE A 6 17.72 -19.72 6.92
C PHE A 6 16.24 -19.71 7.33
N ILE A 7 15.56 -18.59 7.08
CA ILE A 7 14.12 -18.48 7.22
C ILE A 7 13.52 -19.39 6.15
N GLN A 8 12.89 -20.49 6.56
CA GLN A 8 12.19 -21.38 5.64
C GLN A 8 11.05 -20.62 4.98
N SER A 9 10.93 -20.74 3.67
CA SER A 9 9.78 -20.22 2.93
C SER A 9 8.53 -20.99 3.34
N PRO A 10 7.40 -20.31 3.62
CA PRO A 10 6.16 -20.96 4.02
C PRO A 10 5.67 -21.92 2.93
N THR A 11 5.35 -23.17 3.30
CA THR A 11 4.93 -24.25 2.38
C THR A 11 3.42 -24.48 2.39
N HIS A 12 2.68 -23.81 3.27
CA HIS A 12 1.22 -23.94 3.38
C HIS A 12 0.53 -22.60 3.04
N PRO A 13 -0.65 -22.60 2.38
CA PRO A 13 -1.42 -21.37 2.13
C PRO A 13 -1.82 -20.59 3.39
N SER A 14 -1.92 -21.29 4.53
CA SER A 14 -2.12 -20.71 5.87
C SER A 14 -0.86 -20.08 6.47
N ASP A 15 0.31 -20.34 5.88
CA ASP A 15 1.60 -19.81 6.31
C ASP A 15 2.00 -18.57 5.50
N ILE A 16 1.12 -18.08 4.61
CA ILE A 16 1.32 -16.81 3.90
C ILE A 16 1.30 -15.68 4.93
N THR A 17 2.48 -15.35 5.40
CA THR A 17 2.70 -14.32 6.40
C THR A 17 2.62 -12.97 5.69
N ARG A 18 1.42 -12.38 5.77
CA ARG A 18 1.09 -10.95 5.59
C ARG A 18 1.02 -10.43 4.15
N ASN A 19 0.08 -9.50 3.96
CA ASN A 19 0.09 -8.49 2.91
C ASN A 19 1.52 -8.00 2.67
N SER A 20 1.88 -7.72 1.40
CA SER A 20 3.10 -6.99 1.06
C SER A 20 3.34 -5.88 2.08
N ILE A 21 4.54 -5.79 2.67
CA ILE A 21 4.90 -4.74 3.65
C ILE A 21 4.54 -3.34 3.13
N GLN A 22 4.42 -3.22 1.80
CA GLN A 22 4.01 -2.03 1.08
C GLN A 22 2.72 -2.27 0.29
N VAL A 23 1.69 -1.46 0.54
CA VAL A 23 0.47 -1.41 -0.26
C VAL A 23 0.58 -0.25 -1.24
N ASN A 24 0.29 -0.51 -2.51
CA ASN A 24 0.24 0.51 -3.55
C ASN A 24 -1.23 0.85 -3.83
N VAL A 25 -1.60 2.10 -3.65
CA VAL A 25 -2.87 2.70 -4.06
C VAL A 25 -2.61 3.50 -5.33
N ILE A 26 -3.14 3.04 -6.45
CA ILE A 26 -2.96 3.65 -7.76
C ILE A 26 -4.22 4.45 -8.09
N SER A 27 -4.03 5.74 -8.33
CA SER A 27 -5.04 6.65 -8.89
C SER A 27 -4.88 6.64 -10.40
N VAL A 28 -5.92 6.25 -11.14
CA VAL A 28 -5.92 6.30 -12.61
C VAL A 28 -6.82 7.46 -13.03
N ILE A 29 -6.25 8.48 -13.69
CA ILE A 29 -6.98 9.69 -14.09
C ILE A 29 -7.03 9.83 -15.61
N ASP A 30 -8.24 9.87 -16.17
CA ASP A 30 -8.50 10.42 -17.50
C ASP A 30 -8.34 11.94 -17.46
N VAL A 31 -7.16 12.40 -17.86
CA VAL A 31 -6.75 13.80 -17.71
C VAL A 31 -7.53 14.70 -18.66
N ALA A 32 -7.88 14.20 -19.85
CA ALA A 32 -8.64 14.94 -20.84
C ALA A 32 -10.06 15.18 -20.35
N ARG A 33 -10.72 14.14 -19.81
CA ARG A 33 -12.04 14.27 -19.23
C ARG A 33 -12.04 15.16 -18.00
N ALA A 34 -11.05 15.00 -17.10
CA ALA A 34 -10.96 15.82 -15.90
C ALA A 34 -10.78 17.31 -16.22
N ALA A 35 -9.92 17.63 -17.19
CA ALA A 35 -9.72 19.01 -17.66
C ALA A 35 -10.96 19.58 -18.36
N ALA A 36 -11.62 18.80 -19.22
CA ALA A 36 -12.80 19.24 -19.95
C ALA A 36 -14.02 19.51 -19.05
N THR A 37 -14.17 18.71 -17.98
CA THR A 37 -15.33 18.80 -17.07
C THR A 37 -15.05 19.64 -15.82
N GLY A 38 -13.78 19.88 -15.50
CA GLY A 38 -13.38 20.47 -14.21
C GLY A 38 -13.72 19.60 -13.01
N SER A 39 -13.85 18.29 -13.20
CA SER A 39 -14.28 17.33 -12.18
C SER A 39 -13.52 16.02 -12.30
N LEU A 40 -13.37 15.31 -11.17
CA LEU A 40 -12.83 13.95 -11.15
C LEU A 40 -13.94 12.88 -11.31
N ASP A 41 -15.21 13.29 -11.36
CA ASP A 41 -16.34 12.38 -11.51
C ASP A 41 -16.34 11.69 -12.89
N GLY A 42 -16.33 10.36 -12.88
CA GLY A 42 -16.15 9.52 -14.06
C GLY A 42 -14.80 9.68 -14.78
N ALA A 43 -13.85 10.45 -14.21
CA ALA A 43 -12.50 10.66 -14.74
C ALA A 43 -11.41 10.04 -13.85
N LEU A 44 -11.73 9.72 -12.59
CA LEU A 44 -10.81 9.10 -11.64
C LEU A 44 -11.36 7.76 -11.17
N MET A 45 -10.45 6.79 -11.03
CA MET A 45 -10.70 5.56 -10.29
C MET A 45 -9.49 5.21 -9.44
N PHE A 46 -9.72 4.45 -8.38
CA PHE A 46 -8.65 3.91 -7.54
C PHE A 46 -8.57 2.39 -7.65
N VAL A 47 -7.36 1.87 -7.71
CA VAL A 47 -7.08 0.45 -7.53
C VAL A 47 -5.95 0.27 -6.53
N ASP A 48 -5.88 -0.89 -5.89
CA ASP A 48 -4.75 -1.23 -5.04
C ASP A 48 -4.32 -2.68 -5.25
N ASN A 49 -3.20 -3.05 -4.62
CA ASN A 49 -2.73 -4.43 -4.55
C ASN A 49 -3.03 -5.07 -3.18
N SER A 50 -3.98 -4.53 -2.43
CA SER A 50 -4.34 -5.08 -1.12
C SER A 50 -5.38 -6.18 -1.22
N VAL A 51 -5.34 -7.09 -0.26
CA VAL A 51 -6.31 -8.16 -0.07
C VAL A 51 -6.65 -8.31 1.41
N ASP A 52 -7.83 -8.86 1.67
CA ASP A 52 -8.25 -9.24 3.01
C ASP A 52 -7.66 -10.56 3.51
N GLN A 53 -8.00 -10.90 4.75
CA GLN A 53 -7.58 -12.15 5.37
C GLN A 53 -8.09 -13.39 4.62
N ALA A 54 -9.15 -13.26 3.82
CA ALA A 54 -9.70 -14.30 2.96
C ALA A 54 -9.17 -14.20 1.50
N GLY A 55 -8.20 -13.33 1.24
CA GLY A 55 -7.61 -13.11 -0.08
C GLY A 55 -8.52 -12.34 -1.06
N GLN A 56 -9.57 -11.70 -0.58
CA GLN A 56 -10.49 -10.92 -1.42
C GLN A 56 -9.94 -9.51 -1.66
N PRO A 57 -10.21 -8.91 -2.84
CA PRO A 57 -9.76 -7.56 -3.13
C PRO A 57 -10.48 -6.52 -2.26
N SER A 58 -9.81 -5.38 -2.06
CA SER A 58 -10.39 -4.21 -1.40
C SER A 58 -11.78 -3.82 -1.94
N PRO A 59 -12.77 -3.56 -1.07
CA PRO A 59 -14.08 -3.06 -1.48
C PRO A 59 -13.98 -1.75 -2.26
N GLY A 60 -14.81 -1.59 -3.30
CA GLY A 60 -14.85 -0.36 -4.10
C GLY A 60 -13.64 -0.17 -5.03
N ARG A 61 -12.82 -1.21 -5.26
CA ARG A 61 -11.78 -1.19 -6.29
C ARG A 61 -12.36 -0.84 -7.66
N GLY A 62 -11.70 0.08 -8.36
CA GLY A 62 -12.18 0.66 -9.62
C GLY A 62 -13.16 1.84 -9.44
N THR A 63 -13.37 2.33 -8.22
CA THR A 63 -14.30 3.43 -7.92
C THR A 63 -13.62 4.54 -7.11
N LEU A 64 -14.32 5.67 -6.92
CA LEU A 64 -13.88 6.76 -6.04
C LEU A 64 -13.94 6.41 -4.55
N SER A 65 -14.71 5.38 -4.18
CA SER A 65 -14.95 4.96 -2.80
C SER A 65 -14.12 3.73 -2.42
N LEU A 66 -12.92 3.56 -2.99
CA LEU A 66 -12.01 2.48 -2.62
C LEU A 66 -11.76 2.49 -1.10
N VAL A 67 -11.87 1.31 -0.52
CA VAL A 67 -11.53 1.04 0.88
C VAL A 67 -10.30 0.14 0.89
N THR A 68 -9.12 0.74 0.92
CA THR A 68 -7.86 0.00 0.93
C THR A 68 -7.65 -0.67 2.26
N GLN A 69 -7.53 -1.99 2.23
CA GLN A 69 -7.34 -2.80 3.41
C GLN A 69 -5.86 -2.79 3.82
N CYS A 70 -5.55 -2.62 5.09
CA CYS A 70 -4.15 -2.55 5.54
C CYS A 70 -4.01 -2.80 7.04
N ASN A 71 -2.77 -2.92 7.51
CA ASN A 71 -2.45 -3.15 8.91
C ASN A 71 -1.53 -2.04 9.43
N GLN A 72 -1.55 -1.85 10.75
CA GLN A 72 -0.57 -1.04 11.47
C GLN A 72 0.87 -1.38 11.04
N GLY A 73 1.70 -0.35 10.89
CA GLY A 73 3.12 -0.51 10.53
C GLY A 73 3.39 -0.83 9.05
N MET A 74 2.37 -0.94 8.20
CA MET A 74 2.56 -1.07 6.75
C MET A 74 2.88 0.28 6.11
N VAL A 75 3.66 0.25 5.02
CA VAL A 75 3.85 1.44 4.17
C VAL A 75 2.74 1.48 3.14
N ILE A 76 2.14 2.64 2.94
CA ILE A 76 1.21 2.88 1.84
C ILE A 76 1.88 3.83 0.85
N ASN A 77 1.89 3.45 -0.42
CA ASN A 77 2.37 4.25 -1.54
C ASN A 77 1.16 4.68 -2.37
N TRP A 78 0.97 5.99 -2.55
CA TRP A 78 -0.01 6.55 -3.47
C TRP A 78 0.67 6.94 -4.77
N ILE A 79 0.24 6.32 -5.85
CA ILE A 79 0.79 6.46 -7.19
C ILE A 79 -0.28 7.09 -8.08
N LEU A 80 0.13 7.97 -8.99
CA LEU A 80 -0.74 8.54 -10.01
C LEU A 80 -0.34 7.98 -11.37
N GLU A 81 -1.30 7.39 -12.05
CA GLU A 81 -1.22 7.02 -13.45
C GLU A 81 -2.21 7.87 -14.26
N THR A 82 -1.74 8.41 -15.37
CA THR A 82 -2.56 9.23 -16.26
C THR A 82 -2.96 8.46 -17.50
N VAL A 83 -4.22 8.60 -17.89
CA VAL A 83 -4.76 8.15 -19.17
C VAL A 83 -5.07 9.40 -19.97
N GLY A 84 -4.52 9.49 -21.17
CA GLY A 84 -4.78 10.61 -22.08
C GLY A 84 -4.80 10.12 -23.53
N PRO A 85 -5.38 10.91 -24.45
CA PRO A 85 -5.27 10.61 -25.87
C PRO A 85 -3.80 10.62 -26.30
N TYR A 86 -3.46 9.82 -27.32
CA TYR A 86 -2.14 9.85 -27.95
C TYR A 86 -1.78 11.29 -28.35
N GLY A 87 -0.80 11.89 -27.67
CA GLY A 87 -0.45 13.31 -27.85
C GLY A 87 0.46 13.86 -26.74
N THR A 88 0.49 15.19 -26.58
CA THR A 88 1.30 15.85 -25.55
C THR A 88 0.72 15.57 -24.16
N PRO A 89 1.48 14.94 -23.24
CA PRO A 89 0.98 14.64 -21.91
C PRO A 89 0.69 15.93 -21.14
N VAL A 90 -0.51 16.04 -20.59
CA VAL A 90 -0.84 17.08 -19.61
C VAL A 90 -0.14 16.71 -18.30
N PRO A 91 0.75 17.56 -17.75
CA PRO A 91 1.41 17.26 -16.49
C PRO A 91 0.39 17.05 -15.38
N ALA A 92 0.51 15.94 -14.65
CA ALA A 92 -0.32 15.69 -13.49
C ALA A 92 0.52 15.13 -12.34
N SER A 93 0.18 15.51 -11.11
CA SER A 93 0.84 15.04 -9.89
C SER A 93 -0.12 15.01 -8.71
N ILE A 94 0.21 14.19 -7.70
CA ILE A 94 -0.45 14.26 -6.39
C ILE A 94 0.10 15.50 -5.68
N ARG A 95 -0.79 16.45 -5.39
CA ARG A 95 -0.45 17.71 -4.71
C ARG A 95 -0.47 17.56 -3.20
N ASN A 96 -1.46 16.84 -2.66
CA ASN A 96 -1.67 16.73 -1.22
C ASN A 96 -2.45 15.47 -0.86
N ILE A 97 -2.14 14.88 0.29
CA ILE A 97 -2.92 13.83 0.93
C ILE A 97 -3.14 14.23 2.38
N GLN A 98 -4.39 14.28 2.81
CA GLN A 98 -4.75 14.71 4.15
C GLN A 98 -5.75 13.75 4.78
N PHE A 99 -5.42 13.28 5.98
CA PHE A 99 -6.33 12.54 6.86
C PHE A 99 -6.95 13.49 7.87
N ASP A 100 -8.13 13.15 8.39
CA ASP A 100 -8.79 13.91 9.47
C ASP A 100 -8.02 13.81 10.80
N GLU A 101 -7.22 12.74 10.96
CA GLU A 101 -6.37 12.49 12.11
C GLU A 101 -4.98 12.02 11.67
N GLN A 102 -4.01 12.02 12.58
CA GLN A 102 -2.65 11.61 12.24
C GLN A 102 -2.55 10.09 12.08
N VAL A 103 -2.66 9.61 10.84
CA VAL A 103 -2.65 8.19 10.45
C VAL A 103 -1.26 7.68 10.10
N CYS A 104 -0.49 8.47 9.34
CA CYS A 104 0.82 8.08 8.83
C CYS A 104 1.97 8.85 9.51
N PHE A 105 3.09 8.17 9.71
CA PHE A 105 4.39 8.80 9.87
C PHE A 105 5.01 9.10 8.50
N LYS A 106 5.68 10.25 8.40
CA LYS A 106 6.42 10.70 7.21
C LYS A 106 5.60 10.61 5.92
N LEU A 107 4.34 11.03 5.96
CA LEU A 107 3.54 11.18 4.75
C LEU A 107 4.13 12.30 3.89
N GLN A 108 4.82 11.94 2.82
CA GLN A 108 5.52 12.90 1.97
C GLN A 108 5.65 12.39 0.53
N THR A 109 6.00 13.29 -0.37
CA THR A 109 6.36 12.94 -1.74
C THR A 109 7.77 12.34 -1.78
N TYR A 110 7.94 11.33 -2.62
CA TYR A 110 9.20 10.75 -3.02
C TYR A 110 9.36 11.04 -4.52
N GLY A 111 10.47 11.70 -4.86
CA GLY A 111 10.74 12.14 -6.21
C GLY A 111 10.98 11.00 -7.18
N ALA A 112 10.91 11.35 -8.46
CA ALA A 112 11.42 10.54 -9.56
C ALA A 112 12.86 10.03 -9.29
N VAL A 113 13.19 8.89 -9.91
CA VAL A 113 14.55 8.33 -9.88
C VAL A 113 15.54 9.43 -10.27
N ASP A 114 16.56 9.62 -9.45
CA ASP A 114 17.66 10.53 -9.76
C ASP A 114 18.44 9.95 -10.95
N VAL A 115 18.10 10.42 -12.14
CA VAL A 115 18.65 9.93 -13.41
C VAL A 115 20.17 10.11 -13.46
N GLU A 116 20.69 11.19 -12.87
CA GLU A 116 22.12 11.49 -12.89
C GLU A 116 22.92 10.48 -12.05
N HIS A 117 22.31 9.94 -10.99
CA HIS A 117 22.94 9.01 -10.07
C HIS A 117 22.46 7.55 -10.23
N SER A 118 21.68 7.26 -11.28
CA SER A 118 21.14 5.93 -11.56
C SER A 118 21.82 5.34 -12.80
N PRO A 119 22.94 4.62 -12.64
CA PRO A 119 23.72 4.10 -13.77
C PRO A 119 22.92 3.14 -14.66
N ASP A 120 21.87 2.52 -14.12
CA ASP A 120 20.96 1.62 -14.84
C ASP A 120 19.67 2.31 -15.32
N TYR A 121 19.59 3.64 -15.26
CA TYR A 121 18.46 4.36 -15.83
C TYR A 121 18.50 4.29 -17.36
N LEU A 122 17.50 3.65 -17.93
CA LEU A 122 17.29 3.56 -19.36
C LEU A 122 16.10 4.46 -19.74
N PRO A 123 16.32 5.59 -20.43
CA PRO A 123 15.23 6.46 -20.86
C PRO A 123 14.16 5.69 -21.64
N GLY A 124 12.90 5.81 -21.22
CA GLY A 124 11.76 5.11 -21.84
C GLY A 124 11.61 3.64 -21.45
N VAL A 125 12.51 3.09 -20.62
CA VAL A 125 12.43 1.72 -20.09
C VAL A 125 12.33 1.73 -18.56
N THR A 126 13.12 2.57 -17.90
CA THR A 126 13.08 2.72 -16.44
C THR A 126 11.92 3.63 -16.06
N PRO A 127 10.88 3.09 -15.39
CA PRO A 127 9.78 3.91 -14.93
C PRO A 127 10.27 4.95 -13.94
N SER A 128 9.91 6.21 -14.17
CA SER A 128 10.16 7.31 -13.24
C SER A 128 8.83 7.87 -12.80
N TYR A 129 8.44 7.56 -11.57
CA TYR A 129 7.19 8.04 -10.99
C TYR A 129 7.50 8.82 -9.72
N SER A 130 6.88 9.99 -9.59
CA SER A 130 6.75 10.63 -8.29
C SER A 130 5.56 10.00 -7.58
N TYR A 131 5.74 9.58 -6.33
CA TYR A 131 4.68 8.97 -5.53
C TYR A 131 4.69 9.57 -4.13
N TRP A 132 3.56 9.48 -3.45
CA TRP A 132 3.50 9.79 -2.03
C TRP A 132 3.63 8.50 -1.24
N ALA A 133 4.32 8.53 -0.12
CA ALA A 133 4.32 7.39 0.78
C ALA A 133 4.21 7.81 2.24
N GLY A 134 3.62 6.94 3.05
CA GLY A 134 3.49 7.11 4.48
C GLY A 134 3.51 5.76 5.19
N LEU A 135 4.17 5.70 6.34
CA LEU A 135 4.17 4.53 7.21
C LEU A 135 2.97 4.61 8.14
N LEU A 136 2.05 3.64 8.09
CA LEU A 136 0.94 3.57 9.05
C LEU A 136 1.49 3.45 10.46
N ARG A 137 0.96 4.29 11.34
CA ARG A 137 1.34 4.30 12.75
C ARG A 137 1.16 2.91 13.37
N PRO A 138 2.17 2.38 14.09
CA PRO A 138 2.05 1.09 14.78
C PRO A 138 0.99 1.09 15.89
N ASP A 139 0.66 2.26 16.44
CA ASP A 139 -0.32 2.44 17.52
C ASP A 139 -1.71 2.89 17.00
N LEU A 140 -1.93 2.80 15.69
CA LEU A 140 -3.17 3.24 15.06
C LEU A 140 -4.32 2.28 15.38
N LYS A 141 -5.38 2.75 16.04
CA LYS A 141 -6.53 1.89 16.38
C LYS A 141 -7.17 1.27 15.13
N PRO A 142 -7.61 0.01 15.14
CA PRO A 142 -8.35 -0.55 14.02
C PRO A 142 -9.66 0.21 13.79
N LYS A 143 -9.82 0.75 12.59
CA LYS A 143 -11.04 1.37 12.07
C LYS A 143 -10.79 1.83 10.64
N ARG A 144 -11.83 2.43 10.06
CA ARG A 144 -11.75 3.15 8.79
C ARG A 144 -11.27 4.59 8.97
N TYR A 145 -10.27 4.96 8.19
CA TYR A 145 -9.65 6.29 8.15
C TYR A 145 -9.87 6.90 6.76
N ARG A 146 -10.71 7.94 6.68
CA ARG A 146 -10.93 8.66 5.43
C ARG A 146 -9.79 9.63 5.17
N TYR A 147 -9.52 9.88 3.89
CA TYR A 147 -8.58 10.90 3.48
C TYR A 147 -9.07 11.67 2.27
N ARG A 148 -8.61 12.91 2.18
CA ARG A 148 -8.69 13.75 0.98
C ARG A 148 -7.39 13.60 0.20
N ILE A 149 -7.52 13.40 -1.10
CA ILE A 149 -6.39 13.45 -2.03
C ILE A 149 -6.67 14.51 -3.09
N GLU A 150 -5.65 15.35 -3.33
CA GLU A 150 -5.70 16.42 -4.32
C GLU A 150 -4.65 16.19 -5.40
N TYR A 151 -5.06 16.44 -6.63
CA TYR A 151 -4.22 16.34 -7.81
C TYR A 151 -4.05 17.72 -8.43
N GLN A 152 -2.84 18.00 -8.87
CA GLN A 152 -2.58 19.09 -9.79
C GLN A 152 -2.61 18.54 -11.22
N ILE A 153 -3.43 19.13 -12.08
CA ILE A 153 -3.57 18.76 -13.50
C ILE A 153 -3.36 20.03 -14.33
N GLY A 154 -2.17 20.19 -14.92
CA GLY A 154 -1.76 21.46 -15.50
C GLY A 154 -1.80 22.58 -14.45
N THR A 155 -2.71 23.55 -14.66
CA THR A 155 -2.96 24.67 -13.73
C THR A 155 -4.14 24.42 -12.79
N MET A 156 -4.89 23.33 -12.97
CA MET A 156 -6.08 23.00 -12.20
C MET A 156 -5.73 22.16 -10.98
N VAL A 157 -6.55 22.29 -9.93
CA VAL A 157 -6.41 21.53 -8.69
C VAL A 157 -7.76 20.91 -8.40
N LEU A 158 -7.82 19.59 -8.42
CA LEU A 158 -9.03 18.81 -8.21
C LEU A 158 -8.79 17.80 -7.09
N GLY A 159 -9.81 17.45 -6.31
CA GLY A 159 -9.65 16.50 -5.22
C GLY A 159 -10.92 15.73 -4.88
N VAL A 160 -10.73 14.62 -4.18
CA VAL A 160 -11.81 13.75 -3.68
C VAL A 160 -11.55 13.37 -2.23
N SER A 161 -12.61 13.13 -1.45
CA SER A 161 -12.56 12.77 -0.02
C SER A 161 -13.30 11.46 0.30
N THR A 162 -13.60 10.68 -0.73
CA THR A 162 -14.30 9.40 -0.65
C THR A 162 -13.42 8.17 -0.37
N PRO A 163 -12.12 8.11 -0.74
CA PRO A 163 -11.34 6.91 -0.45
C PRO A 163 -10.98 6.82 1.03
N SER A 164 -10.68 5.62 1.49
CA SER A 164 -10.32 5.37 2.88
C SER A 164 -9.39 4.19 3.05
N LEU A 165 -8.69 4.17 4.18
CA LEU A 165 -7.93 3.04 4.65
C LEU A 165 -8.74 2.29 5.72
N ASP A 166 -8.92 0.99 5.57
CA ASP A 166 -9.51 0.13 6.60
C ASP A 166 -8.39 -0.62 7.30
N VAL A 167 -8.04 -0.13 8.49
CA VAL A 167 -6.89 -0.63 9.24
C VAL A 167 -7.37 -1.72 10.19
N TRP A 168 -6.74 -2.88 10.10
CA TRP A 168 -7.04 -4.00 10.99
C TRP A 168 -5.93 -4.22 12.01
N ASP A 169 -6.31 -4.88 13.11
CA ASP A 169 -5.34 -5.42 14.03
C ASP A 169 -4.59 -6.57 13.36
N VAL A 170 -3.28 -6.55 13.49
CA VAL A 170 -2.48 -7.76 13.27
C VAL A 170 -2.79 -8.67 14.45
N PRO A 171 -3.33 -9.89 14.24
CA PRO A 171 -3.44 -10.84 15.33
C PRO A 171 -2.04 -11.03 15.91
N VAL A 172 -1.84 -10.63 17.16
CA VAL A 172 -0.61 -10.97 17.89
C VAL A 172 -0.60 -12.50 17.94
N GLN A 173 0.23 -13.12 17.11
CA GLN A 173 0.58 -14.53 17.29
C GLN A 173 1.31 -14.60 18.63
N LEU A 174 0.54 -14.78 19.71
CA LEU A 174 1.08 -15.08 21.02
C LEU A 174 1.94 -16.35 20.86
N ALA A 175 3.14 -16.28 21.43
CA ALA A 175 4.24 -17.23 21.34
C ALA A 175 3.82 -18.72 21.32
N PRO A 176 4.64 -19.62 20.72
CA PRO A 176 4.33 -21.03 20.59
C PRO A 176 3.88 -21.62 21.93
N SER A 177 2.72 -22.29 21.91
CA SER A 177 2.24 -23.07 23.05
C SER A 177 3.36 -23.99 23.52
N SER A 178 3.74 -23.85 24.79
CA SER A 178 4.80 -24.63 25.46
C SER A 178 4.41 -26.09 25.70
N THR A 179 3.78 -26.77 24.74
CA THR A 179 3.37 -28.18 24.82
C THR A 179 4.44 -29.18 24.36
N SER A 180 5.70 -28.75 24.17
CA SER A 180 6.81 -29.63 23.79
C SER A 180 7.71 -30.09 24.96
N THR A 181 7.23 -30.11 26.20
CA THR A 181 7.99 -30.72 27.33
C THR A 181 7.38 -32.02 27.86
N ALA A 182 6.23 -32.46 27.35
CA ALA A 182 5.61 -33.73 27.79
C ALA A 182 6.17 -34.98 27.07
N ARG A 183 6.69 -34.86 25.84
CA ARG A 183 7.25 -36.01 25.10
C ARG A 183 8.71 -36.33 25.44
N GLU A 184 9.48 -35.37 25.95
CA GLU A 184 10.90 -35.58 26.25
C GLU A 184 11.16 -36.23 27.63
N ARG A 185 10.17 -36.24 28.54
CA ARG A 185 10.27 -36.97 29.81
C ARG A 185 9.82 -38.43 29.75
N ALA A 186 9.17 -38.85 28.66
CA ALA A 186 8.75 -40.24 28.48
C ALA A 186 9.86 -41.16 27.92
N ALA A 187 10.88 -40.60 27.27
CA ALA A 187 11.98 -41.39 26.68
C ALA A 187 13.11 -41.74 27.66
N ALA A 188 13.20 -41.06 28.82
CA ALA A 188 14.27 -41.28 29.80
C ALA A 188 13.98 -42.37 30.85
N ARG A 189 12.90 -43.16 30.69
CA ARG A 189 12.47 -44.17 31.69
C ARG A 189 12.46 -45.62 31.18
N ILE A 190 12.98 -45.90 29.99
CA ILE A 190 13.02 -47.25 29.37
C ILE A 190 14.46 -47.71 29.05
N VAL A 191 15.46 -47.19 29.76
CA VAL A 191 16.81 -47.77 29.76
C VAL A 191 17.27 -47.91 31.21
N GLY A 192 16.75 -48.94 31.86
CA GLY A 192 17.20 -49.48 33.13
C GLY A 192 17.20 -50.99 33.03
#